data_AF-A0A562VAS9-F1
#
_entry.id   AF-A0A562VAS9-F1
#
_cell.length_a   1.000
_cell.length_b   1.000
_cell.length_c   1.000
_cell.angle_alpha   90.00
_cell.angle_beta   90.00
_cell.angle_gamma   90.00
#
_symmetry.space_group_name_H-M   'P 1'
#
loop_
_entity.id
_entity.type
_entity.pdbx_description
1 polymer ?
#
loop_
_entity_poly.entity_id
_entity_poly.type
_entity_poly.pdbx_seq_one_letter_code
_entity_poly.pdbx_strand_id
1 'polypeptide(L)'
;MTFRMLLEIFDDLGLCRDHFVIFGSAPMLLYGLKTTINDLDVVARGSAWTQAQLRFGDPRDQFASTHGTHKILRFWGDFIEVSDGWTSPAWDTRRIDDMIDDSTIVEGYRFAKLHHVLDYKCHLNRTKDQEDIDLIRCALSRSGAEHPTPHISDFDAAARRWIVAGSRGSHRGAGVRVGPDTGELVGVDLGP
;
A
#
# COMPACT_ATOMS: atom_id res chain seq x y z
N MET A 1 -10.42 -1.97 -0.24
CA MET A 1 -9.80 -3.25 -0.67
C MET A 1 -8.85 -3.67 0.44
N THR A 2 -8.72 -4.97 0.77
CA THR A 2 -7.69 -5.37 1.73
C THR A 2 -6.34 -5.54 1.03
N PHE A 3 -5.24 -5.57 1.79
CA PHE A 3 -3.92 -5.82 1.22
C PHE A 3 -3.85 -7.18 0.52
N ARG A 4 -4.46 -8.22 1.10
CA ARG A 4 -4.61 -9.53 0.46
C ARG A 4 -5.33 -9.42 -0.88
N MET A 5 -6.44 -8.70 -0.96
CA MET A 5 -7.17 -8.52 -2.22
C MET A 5 -6.31 -7.82 -3.28
N LEU A 6 -5.47 -6.85 -2.89
CA LEU A 6 -4.52 -6.21 -3.83
C LEU A 6 -3.50 -7.22 -4.38
N LEU A 7 -2.96 -8.09 -3.53
CA LEU A 7 -2.03 -9.14 -3.97
C LEU A 7 -2.73 -10.19 -4.86
N GLU A 8 -3.97 -10.56 -4.53
CA GLU A 8 -4.75 -11.50 -5.33
C GLU A 8 -5.01 -10.97 -6.75
N ILE A 9 -5.42 -9.70 -6.91
CA ILE A 9 -5.60 -9.12 -8.25
C ILE A 9 -4.27 -8.87 -8.96
N PHE A 10 -3.19 -8.60 -8.20
CA PHE A 10 -1.86 -8.42 -8.77
C PHE A 10 -1.34 -9.71 -9.39
N ASP A 11 -1.61 -10.86 -8.75
CA ASP A 11 -1.20 -12.18 -9.26
C ASP A 11 -1.81 -12.50 -10.64
N ASP A 12 -2.97 -11.93 -11.00
CA ASP A 12 -3.59 -12.11 -12.32
C ASP A 12 -2.71 -11.58 -13.47
N LEU A 13 -1.80 -10.65 -13.18
CA LEU A 13 -0.82 -10.18 -14.17
C LEU A 13 0.16 -11.29 -14.57
N GLY A 14 0.42 -12.26 -13.68
CA GLY A 14 1.32 -13.38 -13.93
C GLY A 14 2.79 -12.97 -14.06
N LEU A 15 3.21 -11.97 -13.29
CA LEU A 15 4.59 -11.45 -13.37
C LEU A 15 5.60 -12.43 -12.76
N CYS A 16 6.79 -12.52 -13.35
CA CYS A 16 7.89 -13.30 -12.79
C CYS A 16 8.34 -12.72 -11.44
N ARG A 17 8.21 -13.50 -10.36
CA ARG A 17 8.50 -13.08 -8.97
C ARG A 17 9.96 -12.66 -8.71
N ASP A 18 10.90 -13.00 -9.60
CA ASP A 18 12.30 -12.58 -9.50
C ASP A 18 12.62 -11.27 -10.23
N HIS A 19 11.66 -10.78 -11.02
CA HIS A 19 11.85 -9.62 -11.88
C HIS A 19 10.98 -8.42 -11.47
N PHE A 20 10.42 -8.43 -10.26
CA PHE A 20 9.76 -7.27 -9.69
C PHE A 20 10.03 -7.11 -8.20
N VAL A 21 9.74 -5.93 -7.69
CA VAL A 21 9.67 -5.64 -6.26
C VAL A 21 8.46 -4.76 -5.97
N ILE A 22 7.73 -5.11 -4.92
CA ILE A 22 6.65 -4.30 -4.34
C ILE A 22 7.28 -3.14 -3.56
N PHE A 23 6.84 -1.94 -3.88
CA PHE A 23 7.43 -0.68 -3.44
C PHE A 23 6.40 0.21 -2.73
N GLY A 24 6.77 1.48 -2.52
CA GLY A 24 5.87 2.50 -2.01
C GLY A 24 5.44 2.23 -0.57
N SER A 25 4.14 2.31 -0.30
CA SER A 25 3.61 2.16 1.06
C SER A 25 3.45 0.70 1.51
N ALA A 26 3.51 -0.29 0.61
CA ALA A 26 3.34 -1.70 0.98
C ALA A 26 4.45 -2.24 1.90
N PRO A 27 5.75 -1.97 1.66
CA PRO A 27 6.80 -2.30 2.63
C PRO A 27 6.55 -1.71 4.02
N MET A 28 5.89 -0.56 4.14
CA MET A 28 5.58 0.02 5.45
C MET A 28 4.55 -0.80 6.24
N LEU A 29 3.67 -1.55 5.57
CA LEU A 29 2.83 -2.55 6.25
C LEU A 29 3.71 -3.61 6.88
N LEU A 30 4.69 -4.13 6.14
CA LEU A 30 5.62 -5.16 6.62
C LEU A 30 6.33 -4.76 7.91
N TYR A 31 6.71 -3.50 8.04
CA TYR A 31 7.39 -3.02 9.26
C TYR A 31 6.41 -2.54 10.35
N GLY A 32 5.10 -2.80 10.20
CA GLY A 32 4.07 -2.39 11.15
C GLY A 32 3.91 -0.87 11.27
N LEU A 33 4.41 -0.11 10.29
CA LEU A 33 4.36 1.36 10.28
C LEU A 33 3.01 1.87 9.77
N LYS A 34 2.33 1.07 8.95
CA LYS A 34 0.97 1.33 8.47
C LYS A 34 0.09 0.10 8.72
N THR A 35 -1.21 0.33 8.79
CA THR A 35 -2.21 -0.74 8.93
C THR A 35 -2.98 -1.00 7.63
N THR A 36 -2.99 -0.04 6.71
CA THR A 36 -3.68 -0.13 5.41
C THR A 36 -2.92 0.63 4.33
N ILE A 37 -3.11 0.20 3.08
CA ILE A 37 -2.70 0.91 1.86
C ILE A 37 -3.88 0.90 0.88
N ASN A 38 -3.85 1.81 -0.10
CA ASN A 38 -4.93 1.94 -1.07
C ASN A 38 -4.57 1.32 -2.43
N ASP A 39 -3.29 1.19 -2.71
CA ASP A 39 -2.69 0.83 -3.98
C ASP A 39 -1.45 -0.04 -3.77
N LEU A 40 -1.04 -0.76 -4.81
CA LEU A 40 0.19 -1.52 -4.87
C LEU A 40 1.12 -0.91 -5.91
N ASP A 41 2.20 -0.30 -5.43
CA ASP A 41 3.30 0.17 -6.25
C ASP A 41 4.27 -0.98 -6.56
N VAL A 42 4.61 -1.20 -7.83
CA VAL A 42 5.52 -2.27 -8.27
C VAL A 42 6.56 -1.74 -9.24
N VAL A 43 7.83 -2.02 -8.97
CA VAL A 43 8.92 -1.80 -9.93
C VAL A 43 9.24 -3.11 -10.60
N ALA A 44 9.17 -3.17 -11.93
CA ALA A 44 9.41 -4.36 -12.71
C ALA A 44 10.56 -4.18 -13.70
N ARG A 45 11.30 -5.26 -13.92
CA ARG A 45 12.35 -5.36 -14.95
C ARG A 45 12.10 -6.56 -15.85
N GLY A 46 12.87 -6.67 -16.93
CA GLY A 46 12.94 -7.86 -17.78
C GLY A 46 11.57 -8.45 -18.13
N SER A 47 11.41 -9.76 -17.90
CA SER A 47 10.17 -10.47 -18.26
C SER A 47 8.93 -10.03 -17.49
N ALA A 48 9.06 -9.52 -16.24
CA ALA A 48 7.92 -9.00 -15.51
C ALA A 48 7.41 -7.70 -16.16
N TRP A 49 8.31 -6.80 -16.57
CA TRP A 49 7.91 -5.60 -17.29
C TRP A 49 7.27 -5.94 -18.64
N THR A 50 7.90 -6.82 -19.43
CA THR A 50 7.32 -7.27 -20.71
C THR A 50 5.93 -7.86 -20.53
N GLN A 51 5.74 -8.69 -19.51
CA GLN A 51 4.43 -9.28 -19.21
C GLN A 51 3.40 -8.23 -18.81
N ALA A 52 3.77 -7.24 -17.98
CA ALA A 52 2.88 -6.14 -17.62
C ALA A 52 2.43 -5.36 -18.86
N GLN A 53 3.33 -5.08 -19.81
CA GLN A 53 2.98 -4.42 -21.07
C GLN A 53 2.00 -5.24 -21.93
N LEU A 54 2.15 -6.57 -21.96
CA LEU A 54 1.22 -7.45 -22.68
C LEU A 54 -0.18 -7.44 -22.05
N ARG A 55 -0.26 -7.35 -20.72
CA ARG A 55 -1.52 -7.28 -19.98
C ARG A 55 -2.21 -5.94 -20.13
N PHE A 56 -1.43 -4.86 -20.15
CA PHE A 56 -1.93 -3.49 -20.27
C PHE A 56 -2.78 -3.23 -21.52
N GLY A 57 -2.67 -4.06 -22.56
CA GLY A 57 -3.56 -4.01 -23.72
C GLY A 57 -5.05 -4.27 -23.41
N ASP A 58 -5.43 -4.55 -22.17
CA ASP A 58 -6.82 -4.62 -21.72
C ASP A 58 -7.46 -3.21 -21.68
N PRO A 59 -8.65 -3.00 -22.29
CA PRO A 59 -9.35 -1.71 -22.29
C PRO A 59 -9.61 -1.09 -20.91
N ARG A 60 -9.48 -1.86 -19.83
CA ARG A 60 -9.66 -1.40 -18.43
C ARG A 60 -8.41 -0.75 -17.85
N ASP A 61 -7.26 -0.89 -18.49
CA ASP A 61 -5.98 -0.36 -18.01
C ASP A 61 -5.70 1.04 -18.59
N GLN A 62 -5.18 1.96 -17.77
CA GLN A 62 -4.97 3.37 -18.14
C GLN A 62 -3.49 3.74 -18.15
N PHE A 63 -3.04 4.45 -19.20
CA PHE A 63 -1.67 4.94 -19.28
C PHE A 63 -1.58 6.25 -18.50
N ALA A 64 -0.67 6.33 -17.53
CA ALA A 64 -0.27 7.61 -16.97
C ALA A 64 1.05 8.08 -17.60
N SER A 65 1.05 9.31 -18.12
CA SER A 65 2.27 9.94 -18.61
C SER A 65 3.23 10.27 -17.46
N THR A 66 4.51 10.27 -17.79
CA THR A 66 5.66 9.85 -16.97
C THR A 66 6.06 10.79 -15.81
N HIS A 67 6.24 10.22 -14.61
CA HIS A 67 7.11 10.84 -13.58
C HIS A 67 8.58 10.56 -13.97
N GLY A 68 9.18 11.41 -14.81
CA GLY A 68 10.55 11.23 -15.32
C GLY A 68 10.62 10.51 -16.68
N THR A 69 11.66 9.69 -16.89
CA THR A 69 11.88 8.91 -18.13
C THR A 69 11.21 7.53 -18.14
N HIS A 70 10.67 7.11 -17.00
CA HIS A 70 10.11 5.77 -16.79
C HIS A 70 8.61 5.72 -17.07
N LYS A 71 8.17 4.59 -17.61
CA LYS A 71 6.77 4.32 -17.95
C LYS A 71 6.06 3.73 -16.74
N ILE A 72 4.79 4.12 -16.56
CA ILE A 72 3.91 3.58 -15.52
C ILE A 72 2.66 3.04 -16.21
N LEU A 73 2.34 1.79 -15.89
CA LEU A 73 1.13 1.07 -16.31
C LEU A 73 0.20 0.99 -15.11
N ARG A 74 -1.04 1.44 -15.25
CA ARG A 74 -2.03 1.43 -14.18
C ARG A 74 -3.14 0.47 -14.50
N PHE A 75 -3.41 -0.43 -13.58
CA PHE A 75 -4.39 -1.49 -13.73
C PHE A 75 -5.52 -1.34 -12.71
N TRP A 76 -6.71 -1.80 -13.08
CA TRP A 76 -7.92 -1.78 -12.23
C TRP A 76 -8.27 -0.41 -11.64
N GLY A 77 -8.04 0.70 -12.35
CA GLY A 77 -8.37 2.03 -11.84
C GLY A 77 -7.43 2.50 -10.72
N ASP A 78 -6.13 2.36 -10.95
CA ASP A 78 -5.01 2.83 -10.11
C ASP A 78 -4.78 2.02 -8.83
N PHE A 79 -5.43 0.86 -8.65
CA PHE A 79 -5.13 -0.03 -7.53
C PHE A 79 -3.77 -0.70 -7.64
N ILE A 80 -3.28 -0.92 -8.86
CA ILE A 80 -1.96 -1.50 -9.13
C ILE A 80 -1.23 -0.58 -10.10
N GLU A 81 -0.06 -0.08 -9.70
CA GLU A 81 0.86 0.66 -10.55
C GLU A 81 2.12 -0.19 -10.80
N VAL A 82 2.43 -0.49 -12.07
CA VAL A 82 3.67 -1.18 -12.45
C VAL A 82 4.53 -0.22 -13.27
N SER A 83 5.79 -0.04 -12.88
CA SER A 83 6.72 0.82 -13.60
C SER A 83 7.98 0.07 -14.07
N ASP A 84 8.59 0.56 -15.15
CA ASP A 84 9.88 0.04 -15.69
C ASP A 84 11.12 0.65 -15.04
N GLY A 85 10.88 1.45 -14.01
CA GLY A 85 11.88 2.11 -13.21
C GLY A 85 11.25 3.23 -12.41
N TRP A 86 12.07 4.04 -11.77
CA TRP A 86 11.60 4.96 -10.75
C TRP A 86 12.08 6.38 -10.97
N THR A 87 11.30 7.34 -10.47
CA THR A 87 11.03 8.69 -10.97
C THR A 87 12.18 9.66 -11.29
N SER A 88 13.45 9.24 -11.20
CA SER A 88 14.62 10.08 -11.48
C SER A 88 15.69 9.31 -12.24
N PRO A 89 16.35 9.93 -13.25
CA PRO A 89 17.53 9.36 -13.92
C PRO A 89 18.69 9.01 -12.97
N ALA A 90 18.70 9.57 -11.75
CA ALA A 90 19.68 9.22 -10.72
C ALA A 90 19.47 7.81 -10.14
N TRP A 91 18.31 7.20 -10.41
CA TRP A 91 18.03 5.80 -10.14
C TRP A 91 18.18 5.03 -11.45
N ASP A 92 19.43 4.81 -11.83
CA ASP A 92 19.73 4.03 -13.03
C ASP A 92 19.26 2.58 -12.90
N THR A 93 19.26 1.84 -14.02
CA THR A 93 18.84 0.44 -14.07
C THR A 93 19.55 -0.44 -13.05
N ARG A 94 20.83 -0.15 -12.76
CA ARG A 94 21.61 -0.93 -11.78
C ARG A 94 21.05 -0.78 -10.37
N ARG A 95 20.61 0.43 -9.99
CA ARG A 95 19.97 0.65 -8.69
C ARG A 95 18.62 -0.05 -8.57
N ILE A 96 17.87 -0.21 -9.67
CA ILE A 96 16.62 -0.98 -9.71
C ILE A 96 16.92 -2.48 -9.59
N ASP A 97 17.93 -2.96 -10.31
CA ASP A 97 18.36 -4.36 -10.23
C ASP A 97 18.78 -4.72 -8.80
N ASP A 98 19.65 -3.91 -8.20
CA ASP A 98 20.12 -4.08 -6.83
C ASP A 98 18.95 -4.06 -5.83
N MET A 99 17.95 -3.18 -6.02
CA MET A 99 16.76 -3.10 -5.17
C MET A 99 15.85 -4.33 -5.27
N ILE A 100 15.72 -4.92 -6.47
CA ILE A 100 14.95 -6.15 -6.67
C ILE A 100 15.70 -7.34 -6.06
N ASP A 101 17.02 -7.41 -6.26
CA ASP A 101 17.85 -8.51 -5.79
C ASP A 101 18.05 -8.49 -4.26
N ASP A 102 18.13 -7.30 -3.66
CA ASP A 102 18.28 -7.08 -2.21
C ASP A 102 16.94 -6.97 -1.46
N SER A 103 15.83 -7.35 -2.11
CA SER A 103 14.48 -7.27 -1.52
C SER A 103 14.26 -8.24 -0.36
N THR A 104 13.32 -7.90 0.51
CA THR A 104 12.82 -8.82 1.55
C THR A 104 11.74 -9.72 0.94
N ILE A 105 11.91 -11.04 1.04
CA ILE A 105 10.97 -12.02 0.49
C ILE A 105 10.00 -12.47 1.59
N VAL A 106 8.70 -12.31 1.33
CA VAL A 106 7.61 -12.72 2.23
C VAL A 106 6.56 -13.44 1.41
N GLU A 107 6.29 -14.72 1.71
CA GLU A 107 5.35 -15.57 0.96
C GLU A 107 5.58 -15.53 -0.57
N GLY A 108 6.85 -15.48 -0.97
CA GLY A 108 7.25 -15.43 -2.37
C GLY A 108 7.08 -14.06 -3.05
N TYR A 109 6.65 -13.02 -2.34
CA TYR A 109 6.64 -11.64 -2.84
C TYR A 109 7.89 -10.91 -2.39
N ARG A 110 8.46 -10.12 -3.30
CA ARG A 110 9.62 -9.26 -3.04
C ARG A 110 9.15 -7.89 -2.60
N PHE A 111 9.57 -7.44 -1.43
CA PHE A 111 9.29 -6.11 -0.90
C PHE A 111 10.59 -5.31 -0.80
N ALA A 112 10.57 -4.05 -1.21
CA ALA A 112 11.74 -3.21 -1.06
C ALA A 112 12.03 -2.91 0.40
N LYS A 113 13.31 -2.75 0.71
CA LYS A 113 13.76 -2.31 2.04
C LYS A 113 13.32 -0.88 2.32
N LEU A 114 13.03 -0.58 3.58
CA LEU A 114 12.54 0.75 4.00
C LEU A 114 13.44 1.91 3.60
N HIS A 115 14.77 1.72 3.55
CA HIS A 115 15.68 2.80 3.17
C HIS A 115 15.49 3.23 1.71
N HIS A 116 15.17 2.32 0.79
CA HIS A 116 14.82 2.68 -0.58
C HIS A 116 13.50 3.47 -0.64
N VAL A 117 12.50 3.06 0.16
CA VAL A 117 11.22 3.77 0.27
C VAL A 117 11.42 5.18 0.84
N LEU A 118 12.28 5.32 1.85
CA LEU A 118 12.65 6.60 2.44
C LEU A 118 13.30 7.52 1.41
N ASP A 119 14.34 7.03 0.72
CA ASP A 119 15.05 7.79 -0.31
C ASP A 119 14.07 8.31 -1.37
N TYR A 120 13.15 7.44 -1.82
CA TYR A 120 12.13 7.81 -2.80
C TYR A 120 11.18 8.90 -2.29
N LYS A 121 10.57 8.70 -1.12
CA LYS A 121 9.61 9.65 -0.55
C LYS A 121 10.28 11.00 -0.27
N CYS A 122 11.52 11.00 0.21
CA CYS A 122 12.31 12.21 0.40
C CYS A 122 12.62 12.92 -0.93
N HIS A 123 12.94 12.17 -1.99
CA HIS A 123 13.22 12.73 -3.30
C HIS A 123 11.99 13.44 -3.89
N LEU A 124 10.80 12.83 -3.80
CA LEU A 124 9.58 13.45 -4.30
C LEU A 124 9.04 14.56 -3.40
N ASN A 125 9.35 14.50 -2.11
CA ASN A 125 9.02 15.53 -1.12
C ASN A 125 7.56 16.02 -1.17
N ARG A 126 6.62 15.09 -1.43
CA ARG A 126 5.19 15.43 -1.52
C ARG A 126 4.61 15.64 -0.13
N THR A 127 3.64 16.53 0.01
CA THR A 127 2.97 16.78 1.29
C THR A 127 2.38 15.51 1.90
N LYS A 128 1.81 14.63 1.07
CA LYS A 128 1.25 13.34 1.51
C LYS A 128 2.28 12.34 2.04
N ASP A 129 3.55 12.52 1.68
CA ASP A 129 4.61 11.57 2.03
C ASP A 129 5.34 11.95 3.34
N GLN A 130 5.08 13.13 3.92
CA GLN A 130 5.83 13.62 5.10
C GLN A 130 5.64 12.74 6.34
N GLU A 131 4.41 12.32 6.64
CA GLU A 131 4.13 11.42 7.76
C GLU A 131 4.81 10.06 7.57
N ASP A 132 4.76 9.52 6.34
CA ASP A 132 5.42 8.26 6.01
C ASP A 132 6.95 8.35 6.16
N ILE A 133 7.55 9.47 5.77
CA ILE A 133 8.99 9.74 5.93
C ILE A 133 9.38 9.72 7.41
N ASP A 134 8.61 10.35 8.28
CA ASP A 134 8.91 10.42 9.71
C ASP A 134 8.80 9.04 10.38
N LEU A 135 7.77 8.26 10.03
CA LEU A 135 7.61 6.88 10.50
C LEU A 135 8.80 6.01 10.09
N ILE A 136 9.23 6.09 8.83
CA ILE A 136 10.35 5.31 8.32
C ILE A 136 11.66 5.71 9.01
N ARG A 137 11.94 7.02 9.15
CA ARG A 137 13.13 7.51 9.86
C ARG A 137 13.16 7.02 11.30
N CYS A 138 12.01 7.07 11.98
CA CYS A 138 11.90 6.58 13.36
C CYS A 138 12.19 5.07 13.43
N ALA A 139 11.64 4.28 12.52
CA ALA A 139 11.87 2.84 12.45
C ALA A 139 13.35 2.49 12.18
N LEU A 140 13.95 3.13 11.18
CA LEU A 140 15.36 2.92 10.82
C LEU A 140 16.32 3.33 11.93
N SER A 141 16.00 4.40 12.68
CA SER A 141 16.80 4.84 13.84
C SER A 141 16.72 3.87 15.03
N ARG A 142 15.65 3.09 15.15
CA ARG A 142 15.46 2.05 16.18
C ARG A 142 16.04 0.69 15.78
N SER A 143 16.37 0.51 14.50
CA SER A 143 16.75 -0.77 13.93
C SER A 143 18.22 -1.11 14.21
N GLY A 144 18.47 -1.58 15.44
CA GLY A 144 19.55 -2.49 15.80
C GLY A 144 19.01 -3.85 16.31
N ALA A 145 17.70 -4.07 16.23
CA ALA A 145 17.01 -5.28 16.68
C ALA A 145 16.27 -5.92 15.50
N GLU A 146 16.40 -7.24 15.35
CA GLU A 146 15.69 -8.03 14.34
C GLU A 146 14.18 -7.82 14.47
N HIS A 147 13.55 -7.28 13.43
CA HIS A 147 12.10 -7.25 13.34
C HIS A 147 11.60 -8.63 12.89
N PRO A 148 10.64 -9.25 13.60
CA PRO A 148 10.08 -10.52 13.17
C PRO A 148 9.48 -10.35 11.78
N THR A 149 9.76 -11.30 10.88
CA THR A 149 9.19 -11.33 9.53
C THR A 149 7.68 -11.54 9.64
N PRO A 150 6.85 -10.55 9.29
CA PRO A 150 5.40 -10.69 9.38
C PRO A 150 4.86 -11.64 8.32
N HIS A 151 3.73 -12.27 8.61
CA HIS A 151 2.97 -13.04 7.65
C HIS A 151 1.92 -12.13 6.98
N ILE A 152 1.59 -12.34 5.70
CA ILE A 152 0.63 -11.50 4.97
C ILE A 152 -0.75 -11.54 5.64
N SER A 153 -1.11 -12.69 6.25
CA SER A 153 -2.34 -12.83 7.04
C SER A 153 -2.42 -11.91 8.26
N ASP A 154 -1.29 -11.43 8.78
CA ASP A 154 -1.26 -10.56 9.97
C ASP A 154 -1.83 -9.18 9.65
N PHE A 155 -1.72 -8.74 8.40
CA PHE A 155 -2.27 -7.45 7.94
C PHE A 155 -3.80 -7.46 7.84
N ASP A 156 -4.39 -8.61 7.47
CA ASP A 156 -5.85 -8.77 7.45
C ASP A 156 -6.45 -8.85 8.87
N ALA A 157 -5.70 -9.43 9.82
CA ALA A 157 -6.12 -9.55 11.21
C ALA A 157 -6.01 -8.22 11.98
N ALA A 158 -4.98 -7.42 11.72
CA ALA A 158 -4.80 -6.09 12.32
C ALA A 158 -5.95 -5.13 11.96
N ALA A 159 -6.44 -5.19 10.71
CA ALA A 159 -7.61 -4.43 10.28
C ALA A 159 -8.90 -4.81 11.04
N ARG A 160 -9.06 -6.09 11.42
CA ARG A 160 -10.23 -6.58 12.18
C ARG A 160 -10.13 -6.30 13.68
N ARG A 161 -8.93 -6.32 14.26
CA ARG A 161 -8.74 -6.21 15.72
C ARG A 161 -9.02 -4.80 16.26
N TRP A 162 -8.91 -3.75 15.43
CA TRP A 162 -9.16 -2.36 15.84
C TRP A 162 -10.58 -1.85 15.54
N ILE A 163 -11.34 -2.49 14.64
CA ILE A 163 -12.79 -2.21 14.50
C ILE A 163 -13.53 -2.56 15.80
N VAL A 164 -13.08 -3.60 16.51
CA VAL A 164 -13.65 -4.00 17.81
C VAL A 164 -13.08 -3.17 18.98
N ALA A 165 -11.81 -2.72 18.90
CA ALA A 165 -11.19 -1.89 19.94
C ALA A 165 -11.59 -0.40 19.85
N GLY A 166 -12.00 0.10 18.68
CA GLY A 166 -12.46 1.47 18.45
C GLY A 166 -13.88 1.78 18.96
N SER A 167 -14.62 0.78 19.45
CA SER A 167 -15.97 0.97 20.02
C SER A 167 -15.99 1.20 21.53
N ARG A 168 -14.84 1.25 22.21
CA ARG A 168 -14.78 1.49 23.66
C ARG A 168 -13.65 2.44 24.06
N GLY A 169 -13.97 3.74 24.02
CA GLY A 169 -13.51 4.69 25.04
C GLY A 169 -12.88 5.97 24.51
N SER A 170 -13.66 7.06 24.48
CA SER A 170 -13.42 8.24 25.31
C SER A 170 -14.44 9.35 25.01
N HIS A 171 -15.46 9.46 25.85
CA HIS A 171 -16.12 10.75 26.12
C HIS A 171 -16.58 10.79 27.59
N ARG A 172 -15.75 11.42 28.43
CA ARG A 172 -16.23 12.29 29.53
C ARG A 172 -15.99 13.71 29.02
N GLY A 173 -16.89 14.70 29.07
CA GLY A 173 -18.30 14.76 29.40
C GLY A 173 -18.73 16.21 29.17
N ALA A 174 -19.97 16.43 28.75
CA ALA A 174 -20.69 17.69 28.94
C ALA A 174 -22.17 17.30 29.02
N GLY A 175 -22.78 17.60 30.17
CA GLY A 175 -24.08 17.08 30.55
C GLY A 175 -25.22 17.71 29.77
N VAL A 176 -26.18 16.87 29.38
CA VAL A 176 -27.59 17.22 29.31
C VAL A 176 -28.35 16.02 29.84
N ARG A 177 -29.13 16.21 30.91
CA ARG A 177 -30.09 15.21 31.40
C ARG A 177 -31.33 15.28 30.50
N VAL A 178 -31.74 14.16 29.92
CA VAL A 178 -33.10 13.97 29.41
C VAL A 178 -33.59 12.63 29.96
N GLY A 179 -34.74 12.66 30.63
CA GLY A 179 -35.35 11.52 31.33
C GLY A 179 -35.92 10.45 30.39
N PRO A 180 -36.36 9.30 30.94
CA PRO A 180 -36.77 8.14 30.16
C PRO A 180 -38.24 8.21 29.72
N ASP A 181 -38.54 7.40 28.72
CA ASP A 181 -39.86 7.08 28.15
C ASP A 181 -40.54 8.22 27.37
N THR A 182 -40.85 8.00 26.09
CA THR A 182 -41.89 7.06 25.70
C THR A 182 -41.61 6.46 24.33
N GLY A 183 -41.74 5.14 24.23
CA GLY A 183 -41.84 4.46 22.95
C GLY A 183 -43.17 4.83 22.29
N GLU A 184 -43.10 5.37 21.08
CA GLU A 184 -44.22 5.34 20.16
C GLU A 184 -43.69 5.26 18.72
N LEU A 185 -44.01 4.14 18.07
CA LEU A 185 -43.91 3.96 16.63
C LEU A 185 -45.08 4.72 16.01
N VAL A 186 -44.82 5.84 15.36
CA VAL A 186 -45.86 6.51 14.54
C VAL A 186 -45.59 6.19 13.08
N GLY A 187 -46.55 5.46 12.50
CA GLY A 187 -46.55 4.98 11.14
C GLY A 187 -46.51 6.11 10.11
N VAL A 188 -45.88 5.80 8.99
CA VAL A 188 -45.98 6.59 7.76
C VAL A 188 -47.32 6.27 7.11
N ASP A 189 -48.22 7.26 7.13
CA ASP A 189 -49.44 7.26 6.33
C ASP A 189 -49.08 7.59 4.88
N LEU A 190 -49.53 6.73 3.96
CA LEU A 190 -49.33 6.87 2.52
C LEU A 190 -50.67 7.21 1.88
N GLY A 191 -50.80 8.46 1.44
CA GLY A 191 -51.62 8.85 0.29
C GLY A 191 -52.48 10.10 0.50
N PRO A 192 -53.17 10.55 -0.56
CA PRO A 192 -53.04 10.18 -1.98
C PRO A 192 -52.05 11.06 -2.77
#